data_AF-A0A9P3ZZL6-F1
#
_entry.id   AF-A0A9P3ZZL6-F1
#
_cell.length_a   1.000
_cell.length_b   1.000
_cell.length_c   1.000
_cell.angle_alpha   90.00
_cell.angle_beta   90.00
_cell.angle_gamma   90.00
#
_symmetry.space_group_name_H-M   'P 1'
#
loop_
_entity.id
_entity.type
_entity.pdbx_description
1 polymer ?
#
loop_
_entity_poly.entity_id
_entity_poly.type
_entity_poly.pdbx_seq_one_letter_code
_entity_poly.pdbx_strand_id
1 'polypeptide(L)'
;MNIQQAKEIKLTDYLSALGHQPKRCSKSTSYYLSPLHAETKPSFKVNFSRNQWYDFALGKGGNIIALAQLLYNTDDVGAALQHIAADMNNPKSTKAKPPIPTQVETDKMDKVHIQELSYPVLMSYLRSRHVDADIGKRYCKEIWYTFKGKRYFGIAFPNNRDGYELRNPYYKGCLGEKDISLIHSQQVGVQDRCCIFEGFMDFLSYKTLEKRGDNVICIQEPCDYIVLNSISSLGKCMERLACYTAIHCYLDNDQAGTVAAHTIMDCYQNRAINESIRYAEYKDVNDYLIGRKSIIPHKEDV
;
A
#
# COMPACT_ATOMS: atom_id res chain seq x y z
N MET A 1 -30.27 12.37 -4.93
CA MET A 1 -30.01 12.29 -6.38
C MET A 1 -30.51 10.95 -6.91
N ASN A 2 -31.07 10.90 -8.11
CA ASN A 2 -31.54 9.66 -8.75
C ASN A 2 -30.60 9.19 -9.89
N ILE A 3 -30.87 8.01 -10.46
CA ILE A 3 -30.04 7.38 -11.51
C ILE A 3 -29.90 8.26 -12.75
N GLN A 4 -30.99 8.91 -13.18
CA GLN A 4 -30.98 9.72 -14.40
C GLN A 4 -30.13 10.99 -14.21
N GLN A 5 -30.33 11.68 -13.09
CA GLN A 5 -29.54 12.85 -12.69
C GLN A 5 -28.05 12.50 -12.58
N ALA A 6 -27.71 11.34 -12.03
CA ALA A 6 -26.32 10.92 -11.92
C ALA A 6 -25.69 10.72 -13.32
N LYS A 7 -26.39 10.07 -14.25
CA LYS A 7 -25.88 9.79 -15.60
C LYS A 7 -25.67 11.05 -16.47
N GLU A 8 -26.32 12.16 -16.12
CA GLU A 8 -26.15 13.46 -16.77
C GLU A 8 -24.86 14.18 -16.35
N ILE A 9 -24.30 13.83 -15.19
CA ILE A 9 -23.01 14.35 -14.74
C ILE A 9 -21.92 13.82 -15.68
N LYS A 10 -21.17 14.72 -16.31
CA LYS A 10 -20.02 14.33 -17.14
C LYS A 10 -18.97 13.67 -16.26
N LEU A 11 -18.46 12.52 -16.69
CA LEU A 11 -17.38 11.82 -15.99
C LEU A 11 -16.14 12.68 -15.82
N THR A 12 -15.88 13.62 -16.75
CA THR A 12 -14.79 14.59 -16.61
C THR A 12 -14.97 15.49 -15.39
N ASP A 13 -16.20 15.93 -15.15
CA ASP A 13 -16.55 16.85 -14.07
C ASP A 13 -16.53 16.09 -12.74
N TYR A 14 -17.05 14.87 -12.73
CA TYR A 14 -16.98 13.98 -11.58
C TYR A 14 -15.53 13.63 -11.20
N LEU A 15 -14.69 13.26 -12.17
CA LEU A 15 -13.26 13.02 -11.94
C LEU A 15 -12.54 14.27 -11.46
N SER A 16 -12.89 15.44 -11.99
CA SER A 16 -12.34 16.72 -11.54
C SER A 16 -12.75 17.01 -10.08
N ALA A 17 -14.01 16.77 -9.71
CA ALA A 17 -14.50 16.88 -8.34
C ALA A 17 -13.79 15.89 -7.39
N LEU A 18 -13.38 14.72 -7.89
CA LEU A 18 -12.55 13.77 -7.17
C LEU A 18 -11.04 14.14 -7.14
N GLY A 19 -10.63 15.21 -7.83
CA GLY A 19 -9.25 15.69 -7.88
C GLY A 19 -8.38 15.05 -8.98
N HIS A 20 -8.98 14.30 -9.91
CA HIS A 20 -8.26 13.69 -11.03
C HIS A 20 -8.21 14.64 -12.22
N GLN A 21 -7.02 14.77 -12.81
CA GLN A 21 -6.77 15.61 -13.98
C GLN A 21 -6.33 14.76 -15.17
N PRO A 22 -6.79 15.08 -16.38
CA PRO A 22 -6.43 14.32 -17.56
C PRO A 22 -4.92 14.48 -17.85
N LYS A 23 -4.30 13.39 -18.26
CA LYS A 23 -2.90 13.31 -18.70
C LYS A 23 -2.74 13.41 -20.20
N ARG A 24 -3.78 13.04 -20.95
CA ARG A 24 -3.85 13.23 -22.40
C ARG A 24 -5.29 13.49 -22.80
N CYS A 25 -5.52 14.56 -23.57
CA CYS A 25 -6.83 14.90 -24.11
C CYS A 25 -6.80 14.82 -25.64
N SER A 26 -7.92 14.38 -26.21
CA SER A 26 -8.22 14.39 -27.63
C SER A 26 -9.62 14.98 -27.83
N LYS A 27 -10.08 15.14 -29.07
CA LYS A 27 -11.42 15.70 -29.36
C LYS A 27 -12.58 14.90 -28.76
N SER A 28 -12.42 13.58 -28.59
CA SER A 28 -13.51 12.68 -28.16
C SER A 28 -13.23 11.90 -26.87
N THR A 29 -11.98 11.90 -26.39
CA THR A 29 -11.57 11.11 -25.23
C THR A 29 -10.49 11.80 -24.39
N SER A 30 -10.45 11.46 -23.10
CA SER A 30 -9.35 11.82 -22.20
C SER A 30 -8.81 10.59 -21.47
N TYR A 31 -7.52 10.61 -21.18
CA TYR A 31 -6.84 9.57 -20.41
C TYR A 31 -6.37 10.14 -19.08
N TYR A 32 -6.54 9.38 -18.01
CA TYR A 32 -6.20 9.69 -16.63
C TYR A 32 -5.29 8.59 -16.07
N LEU A 33 -4.59 8.91 -14.99
CA LEU A 33 -4.18 7.85 -14.07
C LEU A 33 -5.43 7.29 -13.41
N SER A 34 -5.53 5.97 -13.33
CA SER A 34 -6.70 5.30 -12.77
C SER A 34 -7.06 5.82 -11.38
N PRO A 35 -8.34 6.15 -11.14
CA PRO A 35 -8.83 6.45 -9.81
C PRO A 35 -9.07 5.18 -8.98
N LEU A 36 -8.99 3.99 -9.60
CA LEU A 36 -9.29 2.70 -8.98
C LEU A 36 -8.06 1.97 -8.45
N HIS A 37 -6.87 2.28 -8.98
CA HIS A 37 -5.61 1.69 -8.55
C HIS A 37 -4.44 2.64 -8.78
N ALA A 38 -3.31 2.36 -8.12
CA ALA A 38 -2.09 3.11 -8.33
C ALA A 38 -1.43 2.73 -9.66
N GLU A 39 -0.99 3.73 -10.43
CA GLU A 39 -0.22 3.56 -11.66
C GLU A 39 0.60 4.81 -11.99
N THR A 40 1.63 4.66 -12.83
CA THR A 40 2.48 5.75 -13.33
C THR A 40 2.21 6.11 -14.80
N LYS A 41 1.65 5.18 -15.58
CA LYS A 41 1.24 5.38 -16.97
C LYS A 41 -0.29 5.44 -17.05
N PRO A 42 -0.90 6.44 -17.72
CA PRO A 42 -2.37 6.57 -17.81
C PRO A 42 -3.02 5.39 -18.53
N SER A 43 -3.87 4.63 -17.84
CA SER A 43 -4.66 3.54 -18.43
C SER A 43 -6.17 3.77 -18.36
N PHE A 44 -6.63 4.81 -17.66
CA PHE A 44 -8.06 5.09 -17.49
C PHE A 44 -8.57 6.06 -18.56
N LYS A 45 -9.42 5.58 -19.46
CA LYS A 45 -9.97 6.34 -20.58
C LYS A 45 -11.40 6.76 -20.31
N VAL A 46 -11.72 8.03 -20.54
CA VAL A 46 -13.09 8.56 -20.56
C VAL A 46 -13.46 8.94 -21.99
N ASN A 47 -14.62 8.47 -22.45
CA ASN A 47 -15.23 8.84 -23.72
C ASN A 47 -16.32 9.89 -23.50
N PHE A 48 -16.21 11.04 -24.16
CA PHE A 48 -17.10 12.18 -23.95
C PHE A 48 -18.49 11.97 -24.51
N SER A 49 -18.62 11.40 -25.72
CA SER A 49 -19.92 11.23 -26.37
C SER A 49 -20.76 10.17 -25.68
N ARG A 50 -20.13 9.11 -25.18
CA ARG A 50 -20.81 8.01 -24.47
C ARG A 50 -20.97 8.25 -22.97
N ASN A 51 -20.31 9.28 -22.42
CA ASN A 51 -20.15 9.49 -20.98
C ASN A 51 -19.81 8.18 -20.22
N GLN A 52 -18.82 7.44 -20.75
CA GLN A 52 -18.40 6.15 -20.24
C GLN A 52 -16.88 6.12 -20.02
N TRP A 53 -16.45 5.34 -19.04
CA TRP A 53 -15.05 5.10 -18.75
C TRP A 53 -14.66 3.65 -19.05
N TYR A 54 -13.37 3.44 -19.29
CA TYR A 54 -12.74 2.13 -19.39
C TYR A 54 -11.32 2.19 -18.82
N ASP A 55 -10.99 1.27 -17.94
CA ASP A 55 -9.67 1.08 -17.38
C ASP A 55 -8.98 -0.09 -18.08
N PHE A 56 -7.92 0.20 -18.84
CA PHE A 56 -7.20 -0.82 -19.61
C PHE A 56 -6.35 -1.76 -18.74
N ALA A 57 -5.96 -1.34 -17.54
CA ALA A 57 -5.19 -2.19 -16.62
C ALA A 57 -6.09 -3.17 -15.88
N LEU A 58 -7.34 -2.78 -15.57
CA LEU A 58 -8.32 -3.64 -14.89
C LEU A 58 -9.26 -4.40 -15.83
N GLY A 59 -9.33 -4.02 -17.12
CA GLY A 59 -10.29 -4.60 -18.06
C GLY A 59 -11.75 -4.29 -17.70
N LYS A 60 -12.00 -3.20 -16.97
CA LYS A 60 -13.33 -2.80 -16.48
C LYS A 60 -13.77 -1.49 -17.11
N GLY A 61 -15.07 -1.27 -17.24
CA GLY A 61 -15.62 -0.01 -17.72
C GLY A 61 -17.10 0.13 -17.40
N GLY A 62 -17.62 1.34 -17.58
CA GLY A 62 -19.03 1.60 -17.30
C GLY A 62 -19.39 3.08 -17.31
N ASN A 63 -20.54 3.39 -16.71
CA ASN A 63 -20.99 4.75 -16.47
C ASN A 63 -20.50 5.24 -15.08
N ILE A 64 -20.89 6.45 -14.70
CA ILE A 64 -20.55 7.07 -13.41
C ILE A 64 -20.99 6.25 -12.19
N ILE A 65 -22.12 5.52 -12.26
CA ILE A 65 -22.58 4.67 -11.15
C ILE A 65 -21.64 3.48 -11.00
N ALA A 66 -21.31 2.80 -12.10
CA ALA A 66 -20.34 1.71 -12.09
C ALA A 66 -18.96 2.17 -11.59
N LEU A 67 -18.56 3.42 -11.89
CA LEU A 67 -17.34 4.00 -11.35
C LEU A 67 -17.44 4.17 -9.83
N ALA A 68 -18.52 4.76 -9.34
CA ALA A 68 -18.75 5.00 -7.92
C ALA A 68 -18.83 3.68 -7.13
N GLN A 69 -19.50 2.67 -7.66
CA GLN A 69 -19.55 1.33 -7.05
C GLN A 69 -18.16 0.74 -6.84
N LEU A 70 -17.25 0.90 -7.81
CA LEU A 70 -15.86 0.45 -7.67
C LEU A 70 -15.03 1.33 -6.73
N LEU A 71 -15.22 2.65 -6.77
CA LEU A 71 -14.52 3.58 -5.88
C LEU A 71 -14.87 3.37 -4.40
N TYR A 72 -16.14 3.08 -4.13
CA TYR A 72 -16.69 2.93 -2.77
C TYR A 72 -16.91 1.47 -2.37
N ASN A 73 -16.55 0.53 -3.25
CA ASN A 73 -16.72 -0.92 -3.06
C ASN A 73 -18.12 -1.27 -2.51
N THR A 74 -19.14 -0.84 -3.25
CA THR A 74 -20.55 -1.10 -2.94
C THR A 74 -21.27 -1.62 -4.18
N ASP A 75 -22.07 -2.66 -4.02
CA ASP A 75 -22.98 -3.14 -5.06
C ASP A 75 -24.35 -2.43 -4.98
N ASP A 76 -24.61 -1.69 -3.90
CA ASP A 76 -25.85 -0.92 -3.73
C ASP A 76 -25.82 0.38 -4.55
N VAL A 77 -26.77 0.49 -5.48
CA VAL A 77 -26.94 1.66 -6.34
C VAL A 77 -27.32 2.89 -5.51
N GLY A 78 -28.11 2.72 -4.43
CA GLY A 78 -28.51 3.83 -3.55
C GLY A 78 -27.31 4.50 -2.89
N ALA A 79 -26.43 3.70 -2.28
CA ALA A 79 -25.18 4.15 -1.67
C ALA A 79 -24.26 4.81 -2.70
N ALA A 80 -24.12 4.24 -3.89
CA ALA A 80 -23.33 4.84 -4.97
C ALA A 80 -23.84 6.23 -5.36
N LEU A 81 -25.16 6.42 -5.45
CA LEU A 81 -25.77 7.73 -5.74
C LEU A 81 -25.54 8.74 -4.61
N GLN A 82 -25.59 8.31 -3.35
CA GLN A 82 -25.29 9.19 -2.21
C GLN A 82 -23.84 9.68 -2.26
N HIS A 83 -22.90 8.79 -2.57
CA HIS A 83 -21.49 9.18 -2.70
C HIS A 83 -21.25 10.14 -3.87
N ILE A 84 -21.82 9.89 -5.05
CA ILE A 84 -21.68 10.81 -6.19
C ILE A 84 -22.22 12.20 -5.82
N ALA A 85 -23.36 12.27 -5.13
CA ALA A 85 -23.93 13.55 -4.70
C ALA A 85 -23.03 14.27 -3.68
N ALA A 86 -22.46 13.54 -2.72
CA ALA A 86 -21.54 14.10 -1.74
C ALA A 86 -20.26 14.65 -2.38
N ASP A 87 -19.66 13.90 -3.31
CA ASP A 87 -18.45 14.29 -4.05
C ASP A 87 -18.67 15.55 -4.88
N MET A 88 -19.82 15.65 -5.54
CA MET A 88 -20.16 16.82 -6.37
C MET A 88 -20.48 18.06 -5.53
N ASN A 89 -21.03 17.89 -4.33
CA ASN A 89 -21.33 18.99 -3.40
C ASN A 89 -20.10 19.45 -2.61
N ASN A 90 -19.07 18.61 -2.47
CA ASN A 90 -17.82 18.95 -1.79
C ASN A 90 -16.59 18.61 -2.67
N PRO A 91 -16.43 19.29 -3.82
CA PRO A 91 -15.38 18.98 -4.78
C PRO A 91 -13.99 19.18 -4.17
N LYS A 92 -13.13 18.19 -4.31
CA LYS A 92 -11.73 18.24 -3.86
C LYS A 92 -11.00 19.30 -4.69
N SER A 93 -10.44 20.32 -4.02
CA SER A 93 -9.77 21.45 -4.67
C SER A 93 -8.65 20.99 -5.62
N THR A 94 -8.76 21.41 -6.89
CA THR A 94 -7.79 21.22 -7.97
C THR A 94 -6.56 22.13 -7.82
N LYS A 95 -5.93 22.15 -6.64
CA LYS A 95 -4.58 22.73 -6.56
C LYS A 95 -3.63 21.75 -7.24
N ALA A 96 -2.96 22.23 -8.29
CA ALA A 96 -1.86 21.57 -9.00
C ALA A 96 -1.13 20.60 -8.07
N LYS A 97 -0.94 19.36 -8.55
CA LYS A 97 -0.19 18.31 -7.83
C LYS A 97 0.98 19.00 -7.14
N PRO A 98 1.03 19.02 -5.80
CA PRO A 98 2.27 19.44 -5.16
C PRO A 98 3.35 18.53 -5.75
N PRO A 99 4.56 19.06 -6.02
CA PRO A 99 5.71 18.22 -6.28
C PRO A 99 5.69 17.14 -5.21
N ILE A 100 5.63 15.87 -5.63
CA ILE A 100 5.70 14.75 -4.71
C ILE A 100 7.04 14.93 -4.02
N PRO A 101 7.10 15.14 -2.70
CA PRO A 101 8.37 15.18 -2.02
C PRO A 101 8.89 13.75 -2.04
N THR A 102 9.81 13.46 -2.95
CA THR A 102 10.81 12.42 -2.71
C THR A 102 11.53 12.83 -1.44
N GLN A 103 11.17 12.18 -0.33
CA GLN A 103 11.57 12.50 1.04
C GLN A 103 10.94 13.80 1.57
N VAL A 104 9.92 13.66 2.43
CA VAL A 104 9.58 14.73 3.37
C VAL A 104 10.56 14.56 4.50
N GLU A 105 11.49 15.50 4.67
CA GLU A 105 12.16 15.68 5.95
C GLU A 105 11.07 15.95 6.99
N THR A 106 11.02 15.10 7.99
CA THR A 106 10.01 15.04 9.05
C THR A 106 9.83 16.35 9.78
N ASP A 107 10.91 17.13 9.83
CA ASP A 107 11.02 18.42 10.53
C ASP A 107 10.21 19.54 9.88
N LYS A 108 9.56 19.26 8.73
CA LYS A 108 8.73 20.20 7.98
C LYS A 108 7.24 19.85 8.01
N MET A 109 6.84 18.87 8.83
CA MET A 109 5.42 18.50 9.02
C MET A 109 4.83 19.29 10.18
N ASP A 110 3.79 20.07 9.90
CA ASP A 110 3.05 20.87 10.88
C ASP A 110 1.73 20.19 11.27
N LYS A 111 1.22 20.48 12.46
CA LYS A 111 -0.13 20.05 12.93
C LYS A 111 -0.34 18.53 12.79
N VAL A 112 0.65 17.77 13.23
CA VAL A 112 0.60 16.31 13.24
C VAL A 112 -0.43 15.83 14.26
N HIS A 113 -1.34 14.97 13.82
CA HIS A 113 -2.34 14.30 14.65
C HIS A 113 -2.35 12.82 14.31
N ILE A 114 -2.24 11.96 15.32
CA ILE A 114 -2.21 10.50 15.18
C ILE A 114 -3.35 9.91 15.99
N GLN A 115 -4.09 8.98 15.40
CA GLN A 115 -5.21 8.31 16.06
C GLN A 115 -5.39 6.87 15.54
N GLU A 116 -6.31 6.13 16.16
CA GLU A 116 -6.64 4.78 15.72
C GLU A 116 -7.09 4.75 14.26
N LEU A 117 -6.58 3.77 13.52
CA LEU A 117 -6.89 3.60 12.12
C LEU A 117 -8.39 3.29 11.95
N SER A 118 -9.11 4.24 11.37
CA SER A 118 -10.56 4.15 11.20
C SER A 118 -11.06 4.85 9.94
N TYR A 119 -10.24 5.73 9.35
CA TYR A 119 -10.60 6.53 8.20
C TYR A 119 -10.87 5.65 6.97
N PRO A 120 -12.09 5.71 6.38
CA PRO A 120 -12.50 4.77 5.34
C PRO A 120 -11.58 4.71 4.13
N VAL A 121 -10.94 5.83 3.75
CA VAL A 121 -10.02 5.87 2.61
C VAL A 121 -8.74 5.07 2.88
N LEU A 122 -8.20 5.14 4.09
CA LEU A 122 -7.01 4.37 4.47
C LEU A 122 -7.35 2.88 4.64
N MET A 123 -8.53 2.57 5.18
CA MET A 123 -9.04 1.20 5.23
C MET A 123 -9.25 0.61 3.84
N SER A 124 -9.78 1.39 2.89
CA SER A 124 -9.92 0.99 1.49
C SER A 124 -8.56 0.72 0.85
N TYR A 125 -7.55 1.55 1.17
CA TYR A 125 -6.18 1.31 0.69
C TYR A 125 -5.61 -0.03 1.20
N LEU A 126 -5.73 -0.36 2.49
CA LEU A 126 -5.31 -1.67 3.01
C LEU A 126 -6.04 -2.82 2.31
N ARG A 127 -7.36 -2.69 2.13
CA ARG A 127 -8.17 -3.68 1.43
C ARG A 127 -7.73 -3.87 -0.02
N SER A 128 -7.37 -2.79 -0.72
CA SER A 128 -6.82 -2.86 -2.09
C SER A 128 -5.50 -3.64 -2.16
N ARG A 129 -4.76 -3.71 -1.04
CA ARG A 129 -3.56 -4.52 -0.87
C ARG A 129 -3.84 -5.86 -0.19
N HIS A 130 -5.11 -6.26 -0.13
CA HIS A 130 -5.60 -7.52 0.43
C HIS A 130 -5.25 -7.76 1.91
N VAL A 131 -4.80 -6.71 2.61
CA VAL A 131 -4.50 -6.75 4.04
C VAL A 131 -5.80 -6.81 4.84
N ASP A 132 -5.85 -7.71 5.82
CA ASP A 132 -6.99 -7.85 6.72
C ASP A 132 -7.21 -6.57 7.55
N ALA A 133 -8.47 -6.16 7.69
CA ALA A 133 -8.82 -4.90 8.34
C ALA A 133 -8.43 -4.88 9.83
N ASP A 134 -8.58 -5.99 10.55
CA ASP A 134 -8.25 -6.05 11.97
C ASP A 134 -6.74 -6.09 12.18
N ILE A 135 -6.01 -6.76 11.29
CA ILE A 135 -4.54 -6.72 11.27
C ILE A 135 -4.05 -5.30 11.04
N GLY A 136 -4.62 -4.59 10.05
CA GLY A 136 -4.31 -3.18 9.80
C GLY A 136 -4.53 -2.30 11.03
N LYS A 137 -5.69 -2.42 11.68
CA LYS A 137 -6.02 -1.66 12.88
C LYS A 137 -5.14 -2.00 14.08
N ARG A 138 -4.72 -3.26 14.20
CA ARG A 138 -3.88 -3.73 15.30
C ARG A 138 -2.48 -3.12 15.25
N TYR A 139 -1.89 -3.04 14.05
CA TYR A 139 -0.49 -2.68 13.89
C TYR A 139 -0.25 -1.27 13.37
N CYS A 140 -1.28 -0.60 12.84
CA CYS A 140 -1.15 0.73 12.29
C CYS A 140 -2.07 1.75 12.97
N LYS A 141 -1.63 3.00 12.89
CA LYS A 141 -2.43 4.20 13.17
C LYS A 141 -2.74 4.91 11.88
N GLU A 142 -3.62 5.90 11.94
CA GLU A 142 -3.69 6.93 10.92
C GLU A 142 -3.05 8.22 11.39
N ILE A 143 -2.39 8.90 10.47
CA ILE A 143 -1.77 10.20 10.70
C ILE A 143 -2.42 11.23 9.81
N TRP A 144 -2.54 12.44 10.34
CA TRP A 144 -2.97 13.65 9.66
C TRP A 144 -1.91 14.72 9.89
N TYR A 145 -1.51 15.43 8.84
CA TYR A 145 -0.47 16.46 8.95
C TYR A 145 -0.63 17.53 7.87
N THR A 146 0.03 18.66 8.08
CA THR A 146 0.14 19.73 7.10
C THR A 146 1.58 19.80 6.61
N PHE A 147 1.78 19.87 5.30
CA PHE A 147 3.10 20.06 4.70
C PHE A 147 2.98 21.10 3.58
N LYS A 148 3.83 22.14 3.61
CA LYS A 148 3.79 23.25 2.64
C LYS A 148 2.38 23.82 2.44
N GLY A 149 1.64 24.01 3.55
CA GLY A 149 0.29 24.57 3.55
C GLY A 149 -0.81 23.66 2.99
N LYS A 150 -0.54 22.38 2.71
CA LYS A 150 -1.53 21.39 2.27
C LYS A 150 -1.73 20.32 3.34
N ARG A 151 -2.96 19.86 3.53
CA ARG A 151 -3.31 18.77 4.45
C ARG A 151 -3.10 17.42 3.79
N TYR A 152 -2.55 16.48 4.53
CA TYR A 152 -2.25 15.12 4.13
C TYR A 152 -2.71 14.15 5.20
N PHE A 153 -2.88 12.91 4.80
CA PHE A 153 -3.15 11.79 5.69
C PHE A 153 -2.49 10.51 5.14
N GLY A 154 -2.29 9.54 6.03
CA GLY A 154 -1.63 8.29 5.71
C GLY A 154 -1.82 7.25 6.79
N ILE A 155 -1.46 6.02 6.44
CA ILE A 155 -1.21 4.95 7.42
C ILE A 155 0.15 5.25 8.06
N ALA A 156 0.20 5.11 9.38
CA ALA A 156 1.40 5.26 10.18
C ALA A 156 1.69 3.94 10.90
N PHE A 157 2.85 3.34 10.61
CA PHE A 157 3.33 2.12 11.24
C PHE A 157 4.47 2.46 12.20
N PRO A 158 4.33 2.20 13.51
CA PRO A 158 5.30 2.66 14.51
C PRO A 158 6.64 1.92 14.39
N ASN A 159 7.74 2.63 14.68
CA ASN A 159 9.09 2.07 14.75
C ASN A 159 9.67 2.13 16.18
N ASN A 160 10.89 1.63 16.38
CA ASN A 160 11.54 1.52 17.70
C ASN A 160 12.04 2.83 18.32
N ARG A 161 11.92 3.97 17.64
CA ARG A 161 12.33 5.30 18.13
C ARG A 161 11.15 6.27 18.25
N ASP A 162 9.97 5.74 18.57
CA ASP A 162 8.72 6.51 18.64
C ASP A 162 8.37 7.26 17.34
N GLY A 163 9.01 6.86 16.22
CA GLY A 163 8.74 7.34 14.88
C GLY A 163 7.72 6.46 14.16
N TYR A 164 7.37 6.86 12.94
CA TYR A 164 6.40 6.13 12.13
C TYR A 164 6.84 6.04 10.68
N GLU A 165 6.75 4.86 10.08
CA GLU A 165 6.72 4.74 8.64
C GLU A 165 5.36 5.13 8.11
N LEU A 166 5.37 6.01 7.12
CA LEU A 166 4.19 6.60 6.53
C LEU A 166 3.90 6.00 5.16
N ARG A 167 2.64 5.66 4.94
CA ARG A 167 2.19 5.12 3.65
C ARG A 167 0.83 5.64 3.26
N ASN A 168 0.72 6.04 2.01
CA ASN A 168 -0.54 6.11 1.30
C ASN A 168 -0.30 5.65 -0.16
N PRO A 169 -1.32 5.59 -1.04
CA PRO A 169 -1.14 5.14 -2.42
C PRO A 169 -0.07 5.89 -3.21
N TYR A 170 0.26 7.11 -2.80
CA TYR A 170 1.12 8.04 -3.54
C TYR A 170 2.45 8.36 -2.84
N TYR A 171 2.60 7.94 -1.58
CA TYR A 171 3.70 8.36 -0.72
C TYR A 171 4.24 7.21 0.14
N LYS A 172 5.56 7.16 0.24
CA LYS A 172 6.32 6.43 1.26
C LYS A 172 7.20 7.45 1.97
N GLY A 173 7.23 7.42 3.29
CA GLY A 173 8.11 8.28 4.06
C GLY A 173 8.16 7.86 5.51
N CYS A 174 8.71 8.74 6.34
CA CYS A 174 8.82 8.54 7.78
C CYS A 174 8.29 9.79 8.50
N LEU A 175 7.93 9.66 9.77
CA LEU A 175 7.81 10.71 10.77
C LEU A 175 8.81 10.39 11.88
N GLY A 176 9.64 11.36 12.28
CA GLY A 176 10.75 11.13 13.19
C GLY A 176 11.91 10.35 12.55
N GLU A 177 12.77 9.80 13.39
CA GLU A 177 13.93 9.04 12.95
C GLU A 177 13.52 7.68 12.37
N LYS A 178 14.07 7.34 11.20
CA LYS A 178 13.89 6.00 10.62
C LYS A 178 14.54 4.97 11.52
N ASP A 179 13.80 3.94 11.90
CA ASP A 179 14.35 2.78 12.59
C ASP A 179 13.59 1.50 12.19
N ILE A 180 14.12 0.36 12.59
CA ILE A 180 13.43 -0.92 12.52
C ILE A 180 12.19 -0.90 13.43
N SER A 181 11.28 -1.83 13.21
CA SER A 181 10.17 -2.13 14.12
C SER A 181 10.33 -3.54 14.68
N LEU A 182 10.34 -3.67 16.00
CA LEU A 182 10.37 -4.93 16.72
C LEU A 182 8.98 -5.23 17.25
N ILE A 183 8.42 -6.35 16.84
CA ILE A 183 7.09 -6.79 17.26
C ILE A 183 7.25 -8.17 17.87
N HIS A 184 6.97 -8.25 19.16
CA HIS A 184 7.06 -9.51 19.88
C HIS A 184 5.88 -10.44 19.56
N SER A 185 6.14 -11.74 19.62
CA SER A 185 5.08 -12.74 19.66
C SER A 185 4.11 -12.45 20.82
N GLN A 186 2.87 -12.91 20.70
CA GLN A 186 1.91 -12.87 21.80
C GLN A 186 2.24 -13.88 22.92
N GLN A 187 3.21 -14.76 22.69
CA GLN A 187 3.72 -15.69 23.69
C GLN A 187 4.70 -14.99 24.64
N VAL A 188 4.82 -15.53 25.87
CA VAL A 188 5.69 -14.95 26.90
C VAL A 188 7.15 -15.16 26.55
N GLY A 189 7.95 -14.11 26.63
CA GLY A 189 9.40 -14.13 26.42
C GLY A 189 9.82 -13.85 24.97
N VAL A 190 11.14 -13.70 24.77
CA VAL A 190 11.74 -13.61 23.43
C VAL A 190 11.66 -14.99 22.80
N GLN A 191 11.26 -15.05 21.53
CA GLN A 191 11.15 -16.32 20.82
C GLN A 191 12.52 -16.76 20.29
N ASP A 192 12.71 -18.07 20.11
CA ASP A 192 13.95 -18.60 19.51
C ASP A 192 14.08 -18.25 18.02
N ARG A 193 12.97 -17.86 17.38
CA ARG A 193 12.87 -17.58 15.95
C ARG A 193 12.45 -16.14 15.69
N CYS A 194 12.92 -15.56 14.60
CA CYS A 194 12.40 -14.31 14.09
C CYS A 194 12.09 -14.34 12.60
N CYS A 195 11.06 -13.61 12.19
CA CYS A 195 10.80 -13.27 10.79
C CYS A 195 11.21 -11.82 10.52
N ILE A 196 12.05 -11.60 9.51
CA ILE A 196 12.47 -10.26 9.09
C ILE A 196 11.80 -9.88 7.77
N PHE A 197 11.24 -8.67 7.71
CA PHE A 197 10.56 -8.12 6.54
C PHE A 197 11.23 -6.83 6.08
N GLU A 198 11.30 -6.62 4.76
CA GLU A 198 11.84 -5.39 4.21
C GLU A 198 10.96 -4.16 4.53
N GLY A 199 9.65 -4.31 4.36
CA GLY A 199 8.67 -3.25 4.60
C GLY A 199 7.50 -3.72 5.46
N PHE A 200 6.83 -2.76 6.11
CA PHE A 200 5.70 -3.11 6.97
C PHE A 200 4.50 -3.67 6.20
N MET A 201 4.35 -3.34 4.91
CA MET A 201 3.26 -3.91 4.09
C MET A 201 3.44 -5.42 3.92
N ASP A 202 4.67 -5.90 3.82
CA ASP A 202 4.97 -7.34 3.73
C ASP A 202 4.71 -8.03 5.05
N PHE A 203 5.06 -7.40 6.17
CA PHE A 203 4.67 -7.86 7.50
C PHE A 203 3.14 -7.95 7.68
N LEU A 204 2.38 -6.91 7.32
CA LEU A 204 0.91 -6.95 7.39
C LEU A 204 0.32 -8.04 6.48
N SER A 205 0.95 -8.26 5.33
CA SER A 205 0.55 -9.30 4.39
C SER A 205 0.79 -10.68 4.96
N TYR A 206 1.95 -10.90 5.56
CA TYR A 206 2.29 -12.13 6.26
C TYR A 206 1.31 -12.43 7.39
N LYS A 207 1.00 -11.45 8.25
CA LYS A 207 0.00 -11.64 9.33
C LYS A 207 -1.40 -11.91 8.78
N THR A 208 -1.73 -11.35 7.61
CA THR A 208 -2.99 -11.67 6.92
C THR A 208 -3.02 -13.10 6.41
N LEU A 209 -1.92 -13.60 5.84
CA LEU A 209 -1.79 -14.97 5.36
C LEU A 209 -1.79 -15.98 6.50
N GLU A 210 -1.11 -15.67 7.60
CA GLU A 210 -1.14 -16.46 8.83
C GLU A 210 -2.58 -16.59 9.37
N LYS A 211 -3.34 -15.48 9.42
CA LYS A 211 -4.77 -15.49 9.79
C LYS A 211 -5.61 -16.37 8.84
N ARG A 212 -5.22 -16.49 7.58
CA ARG A 212 -5.89 -17.34 6.58
C ARG A 212 -5.43 -18.80 6.61
N GLY A 213 -4.45 -19.16 7.43
CA GLY A 213 -3.91 -20.52 7.51
C GLY A 213 -3.00 -20.88 6.34
N ASP A 214 -2.31 -19.91 5.75
CA ASP A 214 -1.32 -20.18 4.70
C ASP A 214 -0.10 -20.90 5.27
N ASN A 215 0.06 -22.17 4.90
CA ASN A 215 1.20 -22.98 5.33
C ASN A 215 2.34 -23.00 4.31
N VAL A 216 2.18 -22.30 3.18
CA VAL A 216 3.20 -22.23 2.13
C VAL A 216 4.27 -21.24 2.56
N ILE A 217 3.87 -20.02 2.92
CA ILE A 217 4.83 -18.97 3.29
C ILE A 217 4.97 -18.75 4.80
N CYS A 218 3.92 -19.03 5.60
CA CYS A 218 3.96 -18.73 7.03
C CYS A 218 4.62 -19.85 7.85
N ILE A 219 5.41 -19.43 8.83
CA ILE A 219 6.10 -20.31 9.77
C ILE A 219 5.10 -20.75 10.83
N GLN A 220 4.96 -22.06 11.03
CA GLN A 220 4.01 -22.67 11.95
C GLN A 220 4.58 -22.78 13.38
N GLU A 221 5.40 -21.80 13.75
CA GLU A 221 6.12 -21.75 15.02
C GLU A 221 6.11 -20.30 15.53
N PRO A 222 6.16 -20.09 16.85
CA PRO A 222 6.21 -18.74 17.42
C PRO A 222 7.46 -17.99 16.94
N CYS A 223 7.24 -16.79 16.40
CA CYS A 223 8.29 -15.92 15.91
C CYS A 223 8.13 -14.52 16.50
N ASP A 224 9.26 -13.89 16.84
CA ASP A 224 9.32 -12.43 16.89
C ASP A 224 9.39 -11.87 15.45
N TYR A 225 9.03 -10.62 15.27
CA TYR A 225 8.99 -9.99 13.95
C TYR A 225 9.84 -8.72 13.93
N ILE A 226 10.67 -8.60 12.91
CA ILE A 226 11.50 -7.42 12.65
C ILE A 226 11.08 -6.83 11.31
N VAL A 227 10.70 -5.58 11.28
CA VAL A 227 10.44 -4.85 10.04
C VAL A 227 11.54 -3.83 9.83
N LEU A 228 12.29 -3.97 8.74
CA LEU A 228 13.41 -3.09 8.44
C LEU A 228 12.98 -1.66 8.15
N ASN A 229 11.78 -1.49 7.57
CA ASN A 229 11.21 -0.23 7.08
C ASN A 229 11.98 0.40 5.90
N SER A 230 13.23 0.01 5.72
CA SER A 230 14.08 0.24 4.56
C SER A 230 15.29 -0.69 4.64
N ILE A 231 15.77 -1.20 3.50
CA ILE A 231 17.00 -2.01 3.44
C ILE A 231 18.20 -1.29 4.09
N SER A 232 18.25 0.05 4.04
CA SER A 232 19.29 0.84 4.69
C SER A 232 19.35 0.65 6.22
N SER A 233 18.27 0.16 6.84
CA SER A 233 18.20 -0.11 8.28
C SER A 233 18.73 -1.50 8.65
N LEU A 234 19.17 -2.33 7.69
CA LEU A 234 19.64 -3.69 7.96
C LEU A 234 20.70 -3.75 9.06
N GLY A 235 21.68 -2.83 9.01
CA GLY A 235 22.74 -2.77 10.02
C GLY A 235 22.23 -2.59 11.46
N LYS A 236 21.05 -2.00 11.64
CA LYS A 236 20.46 -1.73 12.98
C LYS A 236 19.91 -2.97 13.67
N CYS A 237 19.59 -4.03 12.92
CA CYS A 237 19.06 -5.26 13.51
C CYS A 237 20.09 -6.38 13.62
N MET A 238 21.29 -6.27 13.03
CA MET A 238 22.27 -7.36 12.99
C MET A 238 22.62 -7.88 14.40
N GLU A 239 22.99 -7.02 15.35
CA GLU A 239 23.28 -7.48 16.71
C GLU A 239 22.10 -8.19 17.37
N ARG A 240 20.86 -7.75 17.08
CA ARG A 240 19.65 -8.39 17.58
C ARG A 240 19.42 -9.77 16.96
N LEU A 241 19.73 -9.94 15.67
CA LEU A 241 19.59 -11.21 14.98
C LEU A 241 20.43 -12.33 15.61
N ALA A 242 21.54 -11.97 16.26
CA ALA A 242 22.38 -12.94 16.97
C ALA A 242 21.65 -13.69 18.10
N CYS A 243 20.58 -13.11 18.65
CA CYS A 243 19.77 -13.73 19.72
C CYS A 243 18.88 -14.88 19.25
N TYR A 244 18.65 -15.03 17.94
CA TYR A 244 17.74 -16.04 17.41
C TYR A 244 18.50 -17.26 16.87
N THR A 245 17.91 -18.43 17.07
CA THR A 245 18.42 -19.70 16.52
C THR A 245 17.95 -19.93 15.08
N ALA A 246 16.83 -19.32 14.67
CA ALA A 246 16.40 -19.28 13.26
C ALA A 246 15.90 -17.89 12.86
N ILE A 247 16.36 -17.42 11.69
CA ILE A 247 16.10 -16.10 11.13
C ILE A 247 15.49 -16.31 9.74
N HIS A 248 14.18 -16.09 9.64
CA HIS A 248 13.42 -16.26 8.41
C HIS A 248 13.36 -14.94 7.63
N CYS A 249 14.03 -14.87 6.48
CA CYS A 249 14.20 -13.66 5.70
C CYS A 249 13.13 -13.51 4.60
N TYR A 250 12.19 -12.59 4.81
CA TYR A 250 11.16 -12.18 3.84
C TYR A 250 11.53 -10.83 3.21
N LEU A 251 12.54 -10.84 2.34
CA LEU A 251 13.03 -9.65 1.62
C LEU A 251 12.53 -9.62 0.17
N ASP A 252 12.54 -8.45 -0.47
CA ASP A 252 12.04 -8.31 -1.84
C ASP A 252 12.89 -9.14 -2.81
N ASN A 253 12.25 -9.73 -3.82
CA ASN A 253 12.89 -10.40 -4.95
C ASN A 253 13.45 -9.38 -5.96
N ASP A 254 14.21 -8.41 -5.46
CA ASP A 254 15.00 -7.49 -6.26
C ASP A 254 16.48 -7.54 -5.85
N GLN A 255 17.33 -6.77 -6.54
CA GLN A 255 18.76 -6.79 -6.30
C GLN A 255 19.11 -6.40 -4.85
N ALA A 256 18.42 -5.42 -4.28
CA ALA A 256 18.74 -4.91 -2.96
C ALA A 256 18.30 -5.91 -1.88
N GLY A 257 17.09 -6.48 -2.01
CA GLY A 257 16.61 -7.54 -1.11
C GLY A 257 17.49 -8.79 -1.17
N THR A 258 17.95 -9.18 -2.37
CA THR A 258 18.88 -10.30 -2.56
C THR A 258 20.22 -10.08 -1.84
N VAL A 259 20.82 -8.89 -2.01
CA VAL A 259 22.08 -8.54 -1.33
C VAL A 259 21.91 -8.53 0.20
N ALA A 260 20.80 -7.99 0.69
CA ALA A 260 20.49 -7.99 2.11
C ALA A 260 20.31 -9.42 2.66
N ALA A 261 19.61 -10.30 1.92
CA ALA A 261 19.43 -11.69 2.29
C ALA A 261 20.78 -12.41 2.39
N HIS A 262 21.66 -12.26 1.39
CA HIS A 262 23.01 -12.84 1.43
C HIS A 262 23.83 -12.29 2.58
N THR A 263 23.75 -10.99 2.87
CA THR A 263 24.47 -10.39 4.02
C THR A 263 24.07 -11.06 5.34
N ILE A 264 22.77 -11.30 5.56
CA ILE A 264 22.29 -12.01 6.75
C ILE A 264 22.77 -13.48 6.74
N MET A 265 22.69 -14.15 5.61
CA MET A 265 23.12 -15.55 5.46
C MET A 265 24.63 -15.73 5.69
N ASP A 266 25.47 -14.81 5.21
CA ASP A 266 26.91 -14.87 5.44
C ASP A 266 27.24 -14.64 6.93
N CYS A 267 26.52 -13.76 7.61
CA CYS A 267 26.74 -13.47 9.03
C CYS A 267 26.21 -14.56 9.98
N TYR A 268 25.09 -15.21 9.67
CA TYR A 268 24.42 -16.15 10.58
C TYR A 268 24.35 -17.59 10.07
N GLN A 269 24.86 -17.85 8.86
CA GLN A 269 25.02 -19.16 8.24
C GLN A 269 23.73 -19.99 8.28
N ASN A 270 23.79 -21.20 8.81
CA ASN A 270 22.69 -22.15 8.90
C ASN A 270 21.50 -21.68 9.75
N ARG A 271 21.64 -20.58 10.50
CA ARG A 271 20.52 -19.97 11.23
C ARG A 271 19.66 -19.06 10.36
N ALA A 272 20.18 -18.55 9.25
CA ALA A 272 19.46 -17.67 8.35
C ALA A 272 18.86 -18.45 7.17
N ILE A 273 17.58 -18.23 6.91
CA ILE A 273 16.80 -18.95 5.91
C ILE A 273 16.24 -17.93 4.93
N ASN A 274 16.55 -18.07 3.65
CA ASN A 274 15.95 -17.25 2.61
C ASN A 274 14.54 -17.73 2.29
N GLU A 275 13.52 -17.02 2.76
CA GLU A 275 12.12 -17.38 2.49
C GLU A 275 11.60 -16.84 1.16
N SER A 276 12.40 -16.02 0.45
CA SER A 276 12.02 -15.48 -0.86
C SER A 276 11.75 -16.56 -1.91
N ILE A 277 12.32 -17.76 -1.72
CA ILE A 277 12.05 -18.95 -2.51
C ILE A 277 10.57 -19.35 -2.50
N ARG A 278 9.84 -19.08 -1.41
CA ARG A 278 8.44 -19.48 -1.24
C ARG A 278 7.48 -18.59 -2.04
N TYR A 279 7.95 -17.42 -2.45
CA TYR A 279 7.23 -16.47 -3.29
C TYR A 279 8.08 -16.02 -4.49
N ALA A 280 8.89 -16.92 -5.06
CA ALA A 280 9.83 -16.62 -6.15
C ALA A 280 9.18 -16.01 -7.41
N GLU A 281 7.89 -16.30 -7.66
CA GLU A 281 7.14 -15.71 -8.79
C GLU A 281 6.64 -14.29 -8.53
N TYR A 282 6.87 -13.75 -7.33
CA TYR A 282 6.33 -12.48 -6.86
C TYR A 282 7.45 -11.55 -6.44
N LYS A 283 7.22 -10.24 -6.55
CA LYS A 283 8.20 -9.24 -6.16
C LYS A 283 8.42 -9.25 -4.64
N ASP A 284 7.34 -9.34 -3.88
CA ASP A 284 7.34 -9.25 -2.42
C ASP A 284 6.15 -10.04 -1.84
N VAL A 285 6.08 -10.14 -0.51
CA VAL A 285 5.03 -10.91 0.19
C VAL A 285 3.65 -10.29 -0.06
N ASN A 286 3.57 -8.97 -0.18
CA ASN A 286 2.31 -8.32 -0.47
C ASN A 286 1.80 -8.62 -1.89
N ASP A 287 2.68 -8.68 -2.88
CA ASP A 287 2.31 -9.11 -4.22
C ASP A 287 1.93 -10.61 -4.27
N TYR A 288 2.53 -11.48 -3.45
CA TYR A 288 2.06 -12.86 -3.24
C TYR A 288 0.62 -12.90 -2.71
N LEU A 289 0.33 -12.15 -1.63
CA LEU A 289 -1.02 -12.07 -1.05
C LEU A 289 -2.08 -11.59 -2.06
N ILE A 290 -1.69 -10.72 -3.00
CA ILE A 290 -2.58 -10.15 -4.02
C ILE A 290 -2.68 -11.06 -5.25
N GLY A 291 -1.77 -12.02 -5.42
CA GLY A 291 -1.67 -12.85 -6.62
C GLY A 291 -1.07 -12.12 -7.83
N ARG A 292 -0.27 -11.07 -7.59
CA ARG A 292 0.39 -10.30 -8.65
C ARG A 292 1.78 -10.84 -8.94
N LYS A 293 1.88 -11.73 -9.92
CA LYS A 293 3.19 -12.26 -10.36
C LYS A 293 4.07 -11.17 -10.98
N SER A 294 5.37 -11.29 -10.76
CA SER A 294 6.40 -10.50 -11.43
C SER A 294 6.36 -10.77 -12.94
N ILE A 295 6.42 -9.73 -13.75
CA ILE A 295 6.61 -9.89 -15.20
C ILE A 295 8.08 -10.22 -15.41
N ILE A 296 8.43 -11.50 -15.34
CA ILE A 296 9.70 -11.96 -15.86
C ILE A 296 9.52 -11.99 -17.39
N PRO A 297 10.24 -11.17 -18.18
CA PRO A 297 10.29 -11.45 -19.61
C PRO A 297 10.91 -12.83 -19.74
N HIS A 298 10.15 -13.79 -20.28
CA HIS A 298 10.75 -15.02 -20.77
C HIS A 298 11.90 -14.63 -21.69
N LYS A 299 13.13 -14.84 -21.25
CA LYS A 299 14.22 -15.04 -22.19
C LYS A 299 13.91 -16.39 -22.82
N GLU A 300 13.34 -16.37 -24.01
CA GLU A 300 13.46 -17.52 -24.91
C GLU A 300 14.95 -17.71 -25.14
N ASP A 301 15.47 -18.85 -24.68
CA ASP A 301 16.81 -19.29 -24.99
C ASP A 301 16.93 -19.45 -26.52
N VAL A 302 17.92 -18.76 -27.10
CA VAL A 302 18.42 -18.98 -28.46
C VAL A 302 19.78 -19.64 -28.34
#